data_AF-S3MY85-F1
#
_entry.id   AF-S3MY85-F1
#
_cell.length_a   1.000
_cell.length_b   1.000
_cell.length_c   1.000
_cell.angle_alpha   90.00
_cell.angle_beta   90.00
_cell.angle_gamma   90.00
#
_symmetry.space_group_name_H-M   'P 1'
#
loop_
_entity.id
_entity.type
_entity.pdbx_description
1 polymer ?
#
loop_
_entity_poly.entity_id
_entity_poly.type
_entity_poly.pdbx_seq_one_letter_code
_entity_poly.pdbx_strand_id
1 'polypeptide(L)'
;MPFQLLQVDHSQNNLHCPYCKNTVIDSTAEEYIQPCAHTLFVAMDLSFEYVSDTFEASLGRSVDDIHAHDDQLNIFQEISQSNYPEFVIYQMDLGIHELSRYIGFSAQAVA
;
A
#
# COMPACT_ATOMS: atom_id res chain seq x y z
N MET A 1 9.35 10.89 10.91
CA MET A 1 8.55 10.24 9.85
C MET A 1 8.47 8.77 10.21
N PRO A 2 7.27 8.21 10.38
CA PRO A 2 7.11 6.82 10.83
C PRO A 2 7.37 5.79 9.74
N PHE A 3 7.57 6.22 8.49
CA PHE A 3 7.81 5.34 7.35
C PHE A 3 8.99 5.75 6.48
N GLN A 4 9.48 4.81 5.69
CA GLN A 4 10.46 5.02 4.62
C GLN A 4 9.80 4.80 3.25
N LEU A 5 9.90 5.78 2.37
CA LEU A 5 9.44 5.68 0.99
C LEU A 5 10.57 5.18 0.08
N LEU A 6 10.27 4.16 -0.73
CA LEU A 6 11.17 3.52 -1.68
C LEU A 6 10.52 3.57 -3.06
N GLN A 7 11.21 4.17 -4.03
CA GLN A 7 10.77 4.15 -5.43
C GLN A 7 11.12 2.80 -6.04
N VAL A 8 10.14 2.16 -6.67
CA VAL A 8 10.29 0.89 -7.38
C VAL A 8 10.08 1.13 -8.86
N ASP A 9 11.03 0.66 -9.65
CA ASP A 9 10.97 0.75 -11.09
C ASP A 9 9.82 -0.12 -11.64
N HIS A 10 8.98 0.47 -12.51
CA HIS A 10 7.86 -0.21 -13.17
C HIS A 10 8.29 -1.45 -13.99
N SER A 11 9.59 -1.58 -14.32
CA SER A 11 10.13 -2.75 -15.01
C SER A 11 10.04 -4.05 -14.20
N GLN A 12 9.79 -3.98 -12.88
CA GLN A 12 9.51 -5.15 -12.07
C GLN A 12 8.03 -5.52 -12.18
N ASN A 13 7.72 -6.38 -13.15
CA ASN A 13 6.37 -6.94 -13.38
C ASN A 13 5.72 -7.54 -12.12
N ASN A 14 6.53 -8.03 -11.19
CA ASN A 14 6.09 -8.64 -9.95
C ASN A 14 6.79 -7.97 -8.77
N LEU A 15 6.04 -7.68 -7.71
CA LEU A 15 6.58 -7.10 -6.50
C LEU A 15 6.59 -8.15 -5.40
N HIS A 16 7.76 -8.33 -4.79
CA HIS A 16 7.95 -9.28 -3.70
C HIS A 16 8.07 -8.56 -2.37
N CYS A 17 7.47 -9.13 -1.32
CA CYS A 17 7.64 -8.64 0.03
C CYS A 17 9.13 -8.72 0.42
N PRO A 18 9.74 -7.64 0.96
CA PRO A 18 11.15 -7.66 1.35
C PRO A 18 11.46 -8.65 2.49
N TYR A 19 10.46 -8.98 3.33
CA TYR A 19 10.60 -9.80 4.53
C TYR A 19 10.38 -11.30 4.27
N CYS A 20 9.24 -11.70 3.69
CA CYS A 20 8.95 -13.11 3.41
C CYS A 20 9.25 -13.56 1.98
N LYS A 21 9.61 -12.65 1.07
CA LYS A 21 9.82 -12.91 -0.37
C LYS A 21 8.60 -13.41 -1.14
N ASN A 22 7.43 -13.47 -0.51
CA ASN A 22 6.19 -13.78 -1.23
C ASN A 22 5.89 -12.71 -2.28
N THR A 23 5.35 -13.15 -3.41
CA THR A 23 4.84 -12.25 -4.44
C THR A 23 3.58 -11.59 -3.93
N VAL A 24 3.60 -10.27 -3.84
CA VAL A 24 2.49 -9.44 -3.37
C VAL A 24 1.74 -8.83 -4.54
N ILE A 25 2.47 -8.45 -5.58
CA ILE A 25 1.90 -8.07 -6.86
C ILE A 25 2.38 -9.09 -7.90
N ASP A 26 1.44 -9.79 -8.53
CA ASP A 26 1.73 -10.77 -9.58
C ASP A 26 0.91 -10.42 -10.84
N SER A 27 1.60 -9.95 -11.87
CA SER A 27 0.96 -9.60 -13.16
C SER A 27 0.50 -10.81 -13.98
N THR A 28 0.91 -12.02 -13.59
CA THR A 28 0.62 -13.27 -14.30
C THR A 28 -0.45 -14.14 -13.64
N ALA A 29 -0.77 -13.86 -12.38
CA ALA A 29 -1.81 -14.57 -11.63
C ALA A 29 -3.22 -14.05 -11.98
N GLU A 30 -4.23 -14.87 -11.69
CA GLU A 30 -5.64 -14.46 -11.79
C GLU A 30 -5.97 -13.33 -10.79
N GLU A 31 -5.37 -13.40 -9.60
CA GLU A 31 -5.41 -12.35 -8.59
C GLU A 31 -4.12 -11.53 -8.64
N TYR A 32 -4.23 -10.30 -9.12
CA TYR A 32 -3.11 -9.37 -9.27
C TYR A 32 -2.45 -9.01 -7.93
N ILE A 33 -3.24 -8.93 -6.85
CA ILE A 33 -2.80 -8.57 -5.50
C ILE A 33 -2.94 -9.80 -4.61
N GLN A 34 -1.82 -10.21 -4.02
CA GLN A 34 -1.72 -11.35 -3.10
C GLN A 34 -1.08 -10.88 -1.80
N PRO A 35 -1.84 -10.24 -0.90
CA PRO A 35 -1.29 -9.72 0.33
C PRO A 35 -0.70 -10.86 1.16
N CYS A 36 0.45 -10.59 1.77
CA CYS A 36 1.08 -11.52 2.70
C CYS A 36 0.93 -10.98 4.13
N ALA A 37 1.33 -11.75 5.13
CA ALA A 37 1.29 -11.33 6.52
C ALA A 37 2.08 -10.04 6.82
N HIS A 38 2.96 -9.57 5.93
CA HIS A 38 3.70 -8.31 6.12
C HIS A 38 3.08 -7.14 5.37
N THR A 39 2.10 -7.40 4.50
CA THR A 39 1.46 -6.38 3.67
C THR A 39 0.49 -5.59 4.54
N LEU A 40 0.79 -4.31 4.74
CA LEU A 40 -0.06 -3.39 5.51
C LEU A 40 -1.22 -2.89 4.68
N PHE A 41 -0.93 -2.49 3.44
CA PHE A 41 -1.89 -1.96 2.50
C PHE A 41 -1.35 -2.06 1.07
N VAL A 42 -2.26 -2.08 0.10
CA VAL A 42 -2.02 -1.85 -1.32
C VAL A 42 -3.01 -0.79 -1.75
N ALA A 43 -2.51 0.33 -2.23
CA ALA A 43 -3.33 1.46 -2.62
C ALA A 43 -2.83 2.09 -3.91
N MET A 44 -3.75 2.73 -4.62
CA MET A 44 -3.44 3.69 -5.67
C MET A 44 -3.65 5.10 -5.11
N ASP A 45 -3.34 6.16 -5.88
CA ASP A 45 -3.58 7.54 -5.42
C ASP A 45 -5.04 7.82 -5.01
N LEU A 46 -5.99 7.09 -5.61
CA LEU A 46 -7.43 7.36 -5.49
C LEU A 46 -8.19 6.40 -4.56
N SER A 47 -7.67 5.20 -4.29
CA SER A 47 -8.36 4.21 -3.45
C SER A 47 -7.39 3.18 -2.83
N PHE A 48 -7.81 2.57 -1.72
CA PHE A 48 -7.19 1.36 -1.20
C PHE A 48 -7.74 0.13 -1.93
N GLU A 49 -6.87 -0.70 -2.48
CA GLU A 49 -7.24 -2.01 -3.02
C GLU A 49 -7.17 -3.10 -1.94
N TYR A 50 -6.28 -2.93 -0.96
CA TYR A 50 -6.17 -3.77 0.21
C TYR A 50 -5.68 -2.96 1.40
N VAL A 51 -6.19 -3.23 2.58
CA VAL A 51 -5.67 -2.73 3.85
C VAL A 51 -5.82 -3.83 4.90
N SER A 52 -4.82 -3.98 5.76
CA SER A 52 -4.89 -4.84 6.93
C SER A 52 -5.65 -4.14 8.06
N ASP A 53 -6.44 -4.86 8.84
CA ASP A 53 -7.17 -4.32 9.99
C ASP A 53 -6.25 -3.55 10.95
N THR A 54 -5.05 -4.09 11.17
CA THR A 54 -4.02 -3.46 12.03
C THR A 54 -3.60 -2.09 11.50
N PHE A 55 -3.43 -1.95 10.18
CA PHE A 55 -3.07 -0.66 9.58
C PHE A 55 -4.28 0.28 9.50
N GLU A 56 -5.46 -0.22 9.16
CA GLU A 56 -6.69 0.57 9.12
C GLU A 56 -6.98 1.20 10.49
N ALA A 57 -6.82 0.45 11.58
CA ALA A 57 -6.98 0.97 12.94
C ALA A 57 -5.97 2.06 13.32
N SER A 58 -4.87 2.20 12.56
CA SER A 58 -3.87 3.25 12.75
C SER A 58 -4.15 4.53 11.94
N LEU A 59 -5.08 4.46 10.98
CA LEU A 59 -5.52 5.62 10.20
C LEU A 59 -6.40 6.53 11.06
N GLY A 60 -6.38 7.82 10.76
CA GLY A 60 -7.24 8.78 11.46
C GLY A 60 -8.73 8.64 11.11
N ARG A 61 -9.05 7.98 9.99
CA ARG A 61 -10.38 7.74 9.44
C ARG A 61 -10.43 6.36 8.82
N SER A 62 -11.59 5.69 8.88
CA SER A 62 -11.80 4.38 8.26
C SER A 62 -11.79 4.48 6.73
N VAL A 63 -11.46 3.37 6.06
CA VAL A 63 -11.43 3.34 4.59
C VAL A 63 -12.81 3.62 3.98
N ASP A 64 -13.89 3.18 4.63
CA ASP A 64 -15.26 3.51 4.22
C ASP A 64 -15.55 5.03 4.27
N ASP A 65 -15.10 5.72 5.31
CA ASP A 65 -15.27 7.17 5.44
C ASP A 65 -14.42 7.94 4.42
N ILE A 66 -13.23 7.42 4.12
CA ILE A 66 -12.34 7.94 3.09
C ILE A 66 -13.05 7.87 1.72
N HIS A 67 -13.64 6.73 1.35
CA HIS A 67 -14.37 6.57 0.09
C HIS A 67 -15.65 7.44 -0.02
N ALA A 68 -16.26 7.82 1.09
CA ALA A 68 -17.55 8.51 1.08
C ALA A 68 -17.47 10.03 0.87
N HIS A 69 -16.31 10.67 1.12
CA HIS A 69 -16.28 12.11 1.37
C HIS A 69 -15.47 12.96 0.37
N ASP A 70 -14.75 12.40 -0.62
CA ASP A 70 -13.81 13.22 -1.38
C ASP A 70 -13.65 12.85 -2.86
N ASP A 71 -13.92 13.81 -3.75
CA ASP A 71 -13.48 13.81 -5.17
C ASP A 71 -11.99 14.16 -5.31
N GLN A 72 -11.31 14.61 -4.24
CA GLN A 72 -9.88 14.97 -4.19
C GLN A 72 -9.07 14.06 -3.25
N LEU A 73 -9.53 12.83 -3.13
CA LEU A 73 -9.00 11.81 -2.24
C LEU A 73 -7.52 11.54 -2.54
N ASN A 74 -6.63 11.80 -1.56
CA ASN A 74 -5.20 11.56 -1.66
C ASN A 74 -4.80 10.48 -0.66
N ILE A 75 -4.78 9.23 -1.10
CA ILE A 75 -4.51 8.07 -0.24
C ILE A 75 -3.12 8.17 0.39
N PHE A 76 -2.13 8.67 -0.36
CA PHE A 76 -0.77 8.85 0.16
C PHE A 76 -0.74 9.79 1.37
N GLN A 77 -1.58 10.84 1.37
CA GLN A 77 -1.71 11.73 2.51
C GLN A 77 -2.28 11.01 3.74
N GLU A 78 -3.35 10.22 3.59
CA GLU A 78 -3.94 9.47 4.71
C GLU A 78 -2.94 8.45 5.28
N ILE A 79 -2.24 7.72 4.40
CA ILE A 79 -1.16 6.79 4.79
C ILE A 79 -0.07 7.54 5.57
N SER A 80 0.33 8.72 5.09
CA SER A 80 1.39 9.52 5.70
C SER A 80 1.02 10.07 7.09
N GLN A 81 -0.28 10.19 7.36
CA GLN A 81 -0.83 10.62 8.65
C GLN A 81 -1.13 9.46 9.60
N SER A 82 -0.99 8.21 9.14
CA SER A 82 -1.16 7.03 9.99
C SER A 82 -0.22 7.05 11.20
N ASN A 83 -0.69 6.48 12.31
CA ASN A 83 0.10 6.35 13.52
C ASN A 83 0.79 4.98 13.64
N TYR A 84 0.91 4.24 12.53
CA TYR A 84 1.59 2.95 12.50
C TYR A 84 3.11 3.13 12.64
N PRO A 85 3.79 2.42 13.55
CA PRO A 85 5.22 2.56 13.73
C PRO A 85 6.03 1.81 12.67
N GLU A 86 7.09 2.45 12.17
CA GLU A 86 8.22 1.84 11.45
C GLU A 86 7.82 0.88 10.31
N PHE A 87 7.33 1.45 9.21
CA PHE A 87 6.99 0.69 8.00
C PHE A 87 7.67 1.25 6.75
N VAL A 88 7.68 0.47 5.67
CA VAL A 88 8.21 0.90 4.37
C VAL A 88 7.10 0.99 3.35
N ILE A 89 7.15 2.01 2.49
CA ILE A 89 6.21 2.22 1.40
C ILE A 89 6.97 2.06 0.09
N TYR A 90 6.51 1.14 -0.74
CA TYR A 90 7.02 0.93 -2.08
C TYR A 90 6.11 1.72 -3.01
N GLN A 91 6.62 2.81 -3.58
CA GLN A 91 5.93 3.60 -4.59
C GLN A 91 6.37 3.12 -5.97
N MET A 92 5.42 2.64 -6.75
CA MET A 92 5.64 2.19 -8.11
C MET A 92 4.87 3.08 -9.06
N ASP A 93 5.55 3.68 -10.02
CA ASP A 93 4.92 4.45 -11.10
C ASP A 93 4.18 3.49 -12.04
N LEU A 94 2.94 3.82 -12.41
CA LEU A 94 2.13 2.98 -13.31
C LEU A 94 2.34 3.34 -14.80
N GLY A 95 3.20 4.32 -15.11
CA GLY A 95 3.46 4.81 -16.46
C GLY A 95 2.26 5.50 -17.14
N ILE A 96 1.14 5.67 -16.43
CA ILE A 96 -0.12 6.22 -16.94
C ILE A 96 -0.62 7.31 -15.99
N HIS A 97 -0.87 8.50 -16.55
CA HIS A 97 -1.58 9.61 -15.88
C HIS A 97 -0.94 10.09 -14.56
N GLU A 98 0.38 9.95 -14.39
CA GLU A 98 1.11 10.34 -13.16
C GLU A 98 0.59 9.60 -11.91
N LEU A 99 -0.07 8.44 -12.11
CA LEU A 99 -0.58 7.62 -11.02
C LEU A 99 0.51 6.70 -10.49
N SER A 100 0.56 6.63 -9.18
CA SER A 100 1.44 5.78 -8.40
C SER A 100 0.63 4.74 -7.63
N ARG A 101 1.24 3.57 -7.50
CA ARG A 101 0.79 2.51 -6.61
C ARG A 101 1.68 2.51 -5.38
N TYR A 102 1.06 2.52 -4.21
CA TYR A 102 1.72 2.51 -2.92
C TYR A 102 1.46 1.18 -2.23
N ILE A 103 2.53 0.49 -1.85
CA ILE A 103 2.43 -0.79 -1.15
C ILE A 103 3.19 -0.67 0.16
N GLY A 104 2.49 -0.85 1.27
CA GLY A 104 3.04 -0.78 2.61
C GLY A 104 3.50 -2.14 3.11
N PHE A 105 4.71 -2.21 3.67
CA PHE A 105 5.20 -3.39 4.38
C PHE A 105 5.66 -3.08 5.79
N SER A 106 5.32 -3.97 6.72
CA SER A 106 5.87 -4.00 8.07
C SER A 106 6.87 -5.15 8.21
N ALA A 107 7.91 -4.94 9.00
CA ALA A 107 8.83 -6.01 9.37
C ALA A 107 8.17 -7.08 10.27
N GLN A 108 7.06 -6.72 10.89
CA GLN A 108 6.27 -7.61 11.73
C GLN A 108 5.08 -8.14 10.93
N ALA A 109 4.71 -9.39 11.18
CA ALA A 109 3.49 -9.93 10.64
C ALA A 109 2.29 -9.18 11.24
N VAL A 110 1.48 -8.57 10.39
CA VAL A 110 0.17 -8.02 10.69
C VAL A 110 -0.89 -9.08 10.43
N ALA A 111 -1.74 -9.28 11.43
CA ALA A 111 -2.87 -10.20 11.41
C ALA A 111 -4.15 -9.45 11.07
#